data_AF-A0A1G6P3P2-F1
#
_entry.id   AF-A0A1G6P3P2-F1
#
_cell.length_a   1.000
_cell.length_b   1.000
_cell.length_c   1.000
_cell.angle_alpha   90.00
_cell.angle_beta   90.00
_cell.angle_gamma   90.00
#
_symmetry.space_group_name_H-M   'P 1'
#
loop_
_entity.id
_entity.type
_entity.pdbx_description
1 polymer ?
#
loop_
_entity_poly.entity_id
_entity_poly.type
_entity_poly.pdbx_seq_one_letter_code
_entity_poly.pdbx_strand_id
1 'polypeptide(L)'
;MRKIRLVAVPLVLMCVAGLSGCVARYRVPSDAPYASVRLMTTTDDNTTFSVVDPAACPTPPRSLVLAGMGKHLAAMGRDTQLAMAGSSPEPASRTRERKVGIGKRLYVAVTSTAAPPAEELRCAAGVSFIPQAGGQYEIRYTRNESASQCSARVLRLQPQPDGGAAVVQEPSQQGFRALRKEYVCEAL
;
A
#
# COMPACT_ATOMS: atom_id res chain seq x y z
N MET A 1 62.80 -39.64 1.97
CA MET A 1 61.74 -40.65 2.21
C MET A 1 60.37 -39.97 2.18
N ARG A 2 59.43 -40.56 1.40
CA ARG A 2 57.96 -40.45 1.39
C ARG A 2 57.23 -39.10 1.68
N LYS A 3 56.78 -38.51 0.57
CA LYS A 3 55.50 -37.80 0.25
C LYS A 3 54.50 -37.52 1.38
N ILE A 4 54.04 -36.27 1.46
CA ILE A 4 52.61 -35.94 1.68
C ILE A 4 52.27 -34.75 0.77
N ARG A 5 51.51 -35.00 -0.31
CA ARG A 5 50.87 -33.94 -1.10
C ARG A 5 49.52 -33.64 -0.42
N LEU A 6 49.40 -32.49 0.21
CA LEU A 6 48.11 -32.00 0.69
C LEU A 6 47.26 -31.60 -0.51
N VAL A 7 46.16 -32.32 -0.71
CA VAL A 7 45.09 -31.96 -1.64
C VAL A 7 44.25 -30.90 -0.93
N ALA A 8 44.34 -29.65 -1.38
CA ALA A 8 43.46 -28.58 -0.93
C ALA A 8 42.07 -28.78 -1.55
N VAL A 9 41.13 -29.26 -0.74
CA VAL A 9 39.71 -29.30 -1.08
C VAL A 9 39.16 -27.88 -1.00
N PRO A 10 38.52 -27.32 -2.05
CA PRO A 10 37.92 -26.01 -1.96
C PRO A 10 36.65 -26.12 -1.12
N LEU A 11 36.66 -25.50 0.06
CA LEU A 11 35.48 -25.32 0.89
C LEU A 11 34.56 -24.30 0.18
N VAL A 12 33.59 -24.81 -0.58
CA VAL A 12 32.54 -23.99 -1.18
C VAL A 12 31.66 -23.45 -0.05
N LEU A 13 31.90 -22.19 0.33
CA LEU A 13 31.02 -21.44 1.23
C LEU A 13 29.73 -21.13 0.46
N MET A 14 28.73 -22.01 0.55
CA MET A 14 27.36 -21.68 0.18
C MET A 14 26.83 -20.66 1.20
N CYS A 15 26.92 -19.37 0.85
CA CYS A 15 26.12 -18.33 1.47
C CYS A 15 24.64 -18.62 1.15
N VAL A 16 23.98 -19.40 1.99
CA VAL A 16 22.52 -19.50 2.01
C VAL A 16 22.00 -18.18 2.54
N ALA A 17 21.80 -17.22 1.63
CA ALA A 17 21.06 -16.01 1.94
C ALA A 17 19.65 -16.43 2.35
N GLY A 18 19.33 -16.27 3.63
CA GLY A 18 18.01 -16.54 4.17
C GLY A 18 16.96 -15.80 3.36
N LEU A 19 16.01 -16.54 2.81
CA LEU A 19 14.80 -16.05 2.16
C LEU A 19 13.89 -15.41 3.22
N SER A 20 14.29 -14.28 3.80
CA SER A 20 13.34 -13.36 4.42
C SER A 20 12.49 -12.78 3.28
N GLY A 21 11.25 -13.25 3.14
CA GLY A 21 10.37 -12.92 2.02
C GLY A 21 10.34 -11.42 1.71
N CYS A 22 10.91 -11.02 0.57
CA CYS A 22 10.83 -9.65 0.11
C CYS A 22 9.39 -9.34 -0.32
N VAL A 23 8.68 -8.55 0.49
CA VAL A 23 7.40 -7.97 0.10
C VAL A 23 7.66 -6.97 -1.03
N ALA A 24 7.03 -7.17 -2.18
CA ALA A 24 7.15 -6.27 -3.33
C ALA A 24 6.45 -4.94 -3.00
N ARG A 25 7.18 -3.83 -3.09
CA ARG A 25 6.69 -2.49 -2.73
C ARG A 25 6.32 -1.71 -3.97
N TYR A 26 5.23 -0.97 -3.90
CA TYR A 26 4.89 0.03 -4.91
C TYR A 26 5.79 1.24 -4.73
N ARG A 27 6.43 1.69 -5.81
CA ARG A 27 7.25 2.91 -5.84
C ARG A 27 7.02 3.64 -7.15
N VAL A 28 6.92 4.96 -7.06
CA VAL A 28 7.04 5.85 -8.20
C VAL A 28 8.52 6.17 -8.39
N PRO A 29 9.08 6.05 -9.61
CA PRO A 29 10.46 6.50 -9.89
C PRO A 29 10.68 7.95 -9.44
N SER A 30 11.88 8.27 -8.97
CA SER A 30 12.18 9.56 -8.33
C SER A 30 11.98 10.78 -9.24
N ASP A 31 12.17 10.58 -10.53
CA ASP A 31 12.11 11.53 -11.64
C ASP A 31 10.76 11.52 -12.39
N ALA A 32 9.87 10.59 -12.06
CA ALA A 32 8.56 10.51 -12.69
C ALA A 32 7.57 11.53 -12.10
N PRO A 33 6.66 12.10 -12.92
CA PRO A 33 5.59 12.94 -12.41
C PRO A 33 4.65 12.10 -11.52
N TYR A 34 4.16 12.71 -10.44
CA TYR A 34 3.41 12.01 -9.41
C TYR A 34 2.22 12.82 -8.88
N ALA A 35 1.33 12.10 -8.20
CA ALA A 35 0.36 12.65 -7.27
C ALA A 35 0.69 12.19 -5.85
N SER A 36 0.24 12.93 -4.85
CA SER A 36 0.39 12.57 -3.43
C SER A 36 -0.91 11.97 -2.91
N VAL A 37 -0.81 10.85 -2.18
CA VAL A 37 -1.93 10.25 -1.46
C VAL A 37 -1.63 10.17 0.03
N ARG A 38 -2.60 10.55 0.85
CA ARG A 38 -2.63 10.30 2.29
C ARG A 38 -3.57 9.13 2.55
N LEU A 39 -2.99 8.02 2.94
CA LEU A 39 -3.68 6.77 3.25
C LEU A 39 -4.06 6.79 4.72
N MET A 40 -5.32 6.57 5.04
CA MET A 40 -5.84 6.66 6.40
C MET A 40 -6.69 5.45 6.75
N THR A 41 -6.62 5.03 8.02
CA THR A 41 -7.50 3.99 8.58
C THR A 41 -8.06 4.43 9.92
N THR A 42 -9.27 3.98 10.27
CA THR A 42 -9.91 4.24 11.57
C THR A 42 -9.68 3.14 12.61
N THR A 43 -8.84 2.14 12.31
CA THR A 43 -8.57 1.00 13.20
C THR A 43 -7.09 0.90 13.54
N ASP A 44 -6.77 0.30 14.69
CA ASP A 44 -5.41 -0.05 15.10
C ASP A 44 -4.93 -1.40 14.56
N ASP A 45 -5.81 -2.11 13.85
CA ASP A 45 -5.48 -3.36 13.20
C ASP A 45 -4.40 -3.19 12.13
N ASN A 46 -3.81 -4.32 11.77
CA ASN A 46 -2.84 -4.41 10.69
C ASN A 46 -3.55 -4.16 9.35
N THR A 47 -3.53 -2.91 8.89
CA THR A 47 -4.15 -2.48 7.64
C THR A 47 -3.09 -2.30 6.55
N THR A 48 -3.27 -2.96 5.41
CA THR A 48 -2.36 -2.89 4.26
C THR A 48 -3.07 -2.32 3.04
N PHE A 49 -2.45 -1.30 2.43
CA PHE A 49 -2.85 -0.70 1.17
C PHE A 49 -1.94 -1.24 0.08
N SER A 50 -2.50 -1.87 -0.94
CA SER A 50 -1.76 -2.43 -2.06
C SER A 50 -2.27 -1.90 -3.38
N VAL A 51 -1.35 -1.59 -4.29
CA VAL A 51 -1.68 -1.32 -5.69
C VAL A 51 -1.77 -2.65 -6.42
N VAL A 52 -2.82 -2.79 -7.22
CA VAL A 52 -3.06 -3.94 -8.08
C VAL A 52 -3.14 -3.47 -9.53
N ASP A 53 -2.57 -4.25 -10.44
CA ASP A 53 -2.58 -3.98 -11.88
C ASP A 53 -3.53 -4.93 -12.61
N PRO A 54 -4.77 -4.52 -12.88
CA PRO A 54 -5.74 -5.44 -13.46
C PRO A 54 -5.40 -5.82 -14.91
N ALA A 55 -4.49 -5.10 -15.60
CA ALA A 55 -4.02 -5.52 -16.92
C ALA A 55 -3.25 -6.87 -16.91
N ALA A 56 -2.84 -7.35 -15.74
CA ALA A 56 -2.20 -8.66 -15.59
C ALA A 56 -3.19 -9.84 -15.45
N CYS A 57 -4.50 -9.59 -15.41
CA CYS A 57 -5.53 -10.63 -15.36
C CYS A 57 -5.51 -11.52 -16.63
N PRO A 58 -5.86 -12.82 -16.54
CA PRO A 58 -6.62 -13.51 -15.48
C PRO A 58 -5.79 -14.07 -14.32
N THR A 59 -4.45 -14.01 -14.38
CA THR A 59 -3.63 -14.35 -13.22
C THR A 59 -3.43 -13.09 -12.41
N PRO A 60 -4.00 -12.96 -11.21
CA PRO A 60 -3.97 -11.68 -10.52
C PRO A 60 -2.52 -11.24 -10.31
N PRO A 61 -2.19 -9.98 -10.65
CA PRO A 61 -0.84 -9.45 -10.51
C PRO A 61 -0.34 -9.65 -9.09
N ARG A 62 0.99 -9.77 -8.94
CA ARG A 62 1.62 -9.62 -7.63
C ARG A 62 1.26 -8.24 -7.10
N SER A 63 0.48 -8.18 -6.03
CA SER A 63 0.12 -6.90 -5.40
C SER A 63 1.37 -6.21 -4.90
N LEU A 64 1.48 -4.91 -5.19
CA LEU A 64 2.60 -4.09 -4.76
C LEU A 64 2.15 -3.28 -3.54
N VAL A 65 2.82 -3.49 -2.41
CA VAL A 65 2.40 -2.83 -1.18
C VAL A 65 2.76 -1.35 -1.22
N LEU A 66 1.74 -0.49 -1.10
CA LEU A 66 1.86 0.96 -1.08
C LEU A 66 2.18 1.46 0.34
N ALA A 67 1.43 0.97 1.34
CA ALA A 67 1.67 1.26 2.73
C ALA A 67 1.04 0.22 3.67
N GLY A 68 1.49 0.24 4.93
CA GLY A 68 1.01 -0.61 6.00
C GLY A 68 0.93 0.19 7.30
N MET A 69 -0.12 -0.10 8.07
CA MET A 69 -0.50 0.58 9.31
C MET A 69 -0.55 -0.45 10.45
N GLY A 70 -0.62 0.01 11.70
CA GLY A 70 -0.60 -0.90 12.87
C GLY A 70 0.80 -1.44 13.19
N LYS A 71 0.97 -2.70 13.62
CA LYS A 71 2.31 -3.18 14.02
C LYS A 71 3.28 -3.41 12.85
N HIS A 72 2.79 -3.38 11.60
CA HIS A 72 3.62 -3.47 10.38
C HIS A 72 4.31 -2.14 9.98
N LEU A 73 4.15 -1.06 10.77
CA LEU A 73 4.62 0.30 10.45
C LEU A 73 6.13 0.45 10.19
N ALA A 74 6.98 -0.45 10.68
CA ALA A 74 8.44 -0.27 10.69
C ALA A 74 9.17 -0.75 9.42
N ALA A 75 8.63 -1.73 8.69
CA ALA A 75 9.42 -2.42 7.65
C ALA A 75 9.48 -1.67 6.31
N MET A 76 8.53 -0.78 6.00
CA MET A 76 8.32 -0.28 4.63
C MET A 76 8.93 1.09 4.31
N GLY A 77 9.50 1.78 5.30
CA GLY A 77 10.05 3.14 5.12
C GLY A 77 8.97 4.21 5.02
N ARG A 78 9.39 5.47 4.92
CA ARG A 78 8.51 6.64 4.76
C ARG A 78 8.95 7.42 3.54
N ASP A 79 8.00 7.85 2.72
CA ASP A 79 8.25 8.98 1.83
C ASP A 79 8.32 10.22 2.72
N THR A 80 9.48 10.85 2.78
CA THR A 80 9.69 12.04 3.61
C THR A 80 9.02 13.25 2.98
N GLN A 81 8.14 13.89 3.77
CA GLN A 81 7.61 15.24 3.57
C GLN A 81 6.99 15.51 2.18
N LEU A 82 5.89 14.82 1.87
CA LEU A 82 5.05 15.16 0.70
C LEU A 82 4.24 16.46 0.89
N ALA A 83 4.28 17.04 2.10
CA ALA A 83 3.67 18.33 2.46
C ALA A 83 2.22 18.45 1.96
N MET A 84 1.43 17.40 2.17
CA MET A 84 0.04 17.42 1.75
C MET A 84 -0.75 18.45 2.57
N ALA A 85 -1.66 19.15 1.90
CA ALA A 85 -2.46 20.22 2.47
C ALA A 85 -3.42 19.69 3.55
N GLY A 86 -3.67 20.52 4.56
CA GLY A 86 -4.43 20.15 5.74
C GLY A 86 -3.76 19.07 6.61
N SER A 87 -4.33 18.83 7.79
CA SER A 87 -3.88 17.79 8.73
C SER A 87 -4.77 16.56 8.69
N SER A 88 -4.18 15.38 8.92
CA SER A 88 -4.97 14.17 9.16
C SER A 88 -5.64 14.25 10.55
N PRO A 89 -6.94 13.91 10.68
CA PRO A 89 -7.58 13.74 11.97
C PRO A 89 -7.13 12.46 12.69
N GLU A 90 -6.50 11.51 11.98
CA GLU A 90 -6.00 10.26 12.56
C GLU A 90 -4.56 10.41 13.05
N PRO A 91 -4.16 9.69 14.11
CA PRO A 91 -2.79 9.73 14.62
C PRO A 91 -1.78 9.18 13.60
N ALA A 92 -0.50 9.52 13.80
CA ALA A 92 0.60 9.10 12.93
C ALA A 92 0.77 7.58 12.77
N SER A 93 0.17 6.74 13.63
CA SER A 93 0.13 5.27 13.49
C SER A 93 -0.87 4.78 12.45
N ARG A 94 -1.86 5.61 12.10
CA ARG A 94 -3.00 5.28 11.23
C ARG A 94 -3.02 6.05 9.91
N THR A 95 -2.02 6.90 9.68
CA THR A 95 -1.88 7.67 8.45
C THR A 95 -0.52 7.47 7.78
N ARG A 96 -0.48 7.44 6.45
CA ARG A 96 0.75 7.39 5.65
C ARG A 96 0.60 8.20 4.37
N GLU A 97 1.56 9.06 4.09
CA GLU A 97 1.64 9.76 2.81
C GLU A 97 2.56 8.99 1.85
N ARG A 98 2.15 8.90 0.58
CA ARG A 98 2.86 8.19 -0.49
C ARG A 98 2.73 8.90 -1.84
N LYS A 99 3.72 8.70 -2.70
CA LYS A 99 3.59 9.03 -4.13
C LYS A 99 2.81 7.95 -4.88
N VAL A 100 2.01 8.37 -5.87
CA VAL A 100 1.37 7.48 -6.86
C VAL A 100 1.57 7.99 -8.27
N GLY A 101 1.59 7.06 -9.23
CA GLY A 101 1.62 7.40 -10.66
C GLY A 101 0.36 8.12 -11.11
N ILE A 102 0.45 8.81 -12.26
CA ILE A 102 -0.60 9.70 -12.78
C ILE A 102 -1.12 9.25 -14.15
N GLY A 103 -2.27 9.77 -14.56
CA GLY A 103 -2.81 9.64 -15.92
C GLY A 103 -3.39 8.27 -16.29
N LYS A 104 -3.17 7.25 -15.46
CA LYS A 104 -3.82 5.94 -15.56
C LYS A 104 -4.67 5.67 -14.33
N ARG A 105 -5.71 4.84 -14.48
CA ARG A 105 -6.53 4.40 -13.36
C ARG A 105 -5.69 3.56 -12.41
N LEU A 106 -5.55 4.03 -11.17
CA LEU A 106 -4.87 3.34 -10.09
C LEU A 106 -5.90 2.52 -9.32
N TYR A 107 -5.62 1.23 -9.08
CA TYR A 107 -6.48 0.35 -8.29
C TYR A 107 -5.80 0.06 -6.96
N VAL A 108 -6.47 0.41 -5.86
CA VAL A 108 -5.96 0.25 -4.51
C VAL A 108 -6.86 -0.71 -3.75
N ALA A 109 -6.30 -1.84 -3.35
CA ALA A 109 -6.91 -2.81 -2.47
C ALA A 109 -6.47 -2.54 -1.02
N VAL A 110 -7.43 -2.44 -0.12
CA VAL A 110 -7.17 -2.28 1.32
C VAL A 110 -7.63 -3.53 2.04
N THR A 111 -6.75 -4.10 2.85
CA THR A 111 -7.03 -5.29 3.66
C THR A 111 -6.70 -5.00 5.11
N SER A 112 -7.56 -5.41 6.03
CA SER A 112 -7.35 -5.30 7.47
C SER A 112 -7.37 -6.69 8.08
N THR A 113 -6.32 -7.05 8.80
CA THR A 113 -6.18 -8.31 9.54
C THR A 113 -6.10 -8.01 11.04
N ALA A 114 -6.71 -8.87 11.86
CA ALA A 114 -6.56 -8.75 13.30
C ALA A 114 -5.09 -8.90 13.73
N ALA A 115 -4.74 -8.31 14.87
CA ALA A 115 -3.45 -8.59 15.50
C ALA A 115 -3.41 -10.06 16.00
N PRO A 116 -2.26 -10.74 15.92
CA PRO A 116 -2.08 -12.07 16.51
C PRO A 116 -2.53 -12.13 17.97
N PRO A 117 -3.14 -13.25 18.42
CA PRO A 117 -3.17 -14.57 17.79
C PRO A 117 -4.33 -14.80 16.81
N ALA A 118 -5.15 -13.79 16.49
CA ALA A 118 -6.25 -13.95 15.54
C ALA A 118 -5.74 -13.89 14.08
N GLU A 119 -5.85 -15.00 13.33
CA GLU A 119 -5.34 -15.11 11.95
C GLU A 119 -6.32 -14.64 10.86
N GLU A 120 -7.51 -14.16 11.21
CA GLU A 120 -8.54 -13.86 10.20
C GLU A 120 -8.35 -12.49 9.52
N LEU A 121 -8.42 -12.50 8.18
CA LEU A 121 -8.77 -11.32 7.39
C LEU A 121 -10.10 -10.78 7.89
N ARG A 122 -10.08 -9.59 8.46
CA ARG A 122 -11.23 -8.99 9.11
C ARG A 122 -12.13 -8.29 8.10
N CYS A 123 -11.56 -7.55 7.16
CA CYS A 123 -12.34 -6.95 6.06
C CYS A 123 -11.43 -6.43 4.93
N ALA A 124 -11.96 -6.35 3.71
CA ALA A 124 -11.27 -5.76 2.57
C ALA A 124 -12.18 -4.90 1.70
N ALA A 125 -11.65 -3.80 1.18
CA ALA A 125 -12.35 -2.88 0.28
C ALA A 125 -11.41 -2.38 -0.81
N GLY A 126 -11.93 -2.18 -2.02
CA GLY A 126 -11.18 -1.69 -3.17
C GLY A 126 -11.70 -0.34 -3.66
N VAL A 127 -10.78 0.54 -4.04
CA VAL A 127 -11.10 1.78 -4.76
C VAL A 127 -10.15 1.99 -5.92
N SER A 128 -10.68 2.52 -7.02
CA SER A 128 -9.89 2.98 -8.14
C SER A 128 -10.22 4.42 -8.50
N PHE A 129 -9.26 5.15 -9.03
CA PHE A 129 -9.42 6.54 -9.49
C PHE A 129 -8.29 6.89 -10.46
N ILE A 130 -8.36 8.05 -11.12
CA ILE A 130 -7.32 8.53 -12.05
C ILE A 130 -6.58 9.72 -11.42
N PRO A 131 -5.39 9.51 -10.83
CA PRO A 131 -4.63 10.59 -10.21
C PRO A 131 -4.11 11.58 -11.27
N GLN A 132 -4.21 12.87 -10.95
CA GLN A 132 -3.73 13.96 -11.80
C GLN A 132 -2.35 14.44 -11.33
N ALA A 133 -1.54 14.96 -12.25
CA ALA A 133 -0.22 15.52 -11.93
C ALA A 133 -0.30 16.59 -10.83
N GLY A 134 0.51 16.46 -9.78
CA GLY A 134 0.50 17.37 -8.63
C GLY A 134 -0.76 17.31 -7.76
N GLY A 135 -1.72 16.44 -8.09
CA GLY A 135 -2.93 16.25 -7.31
C GLY A 135 -2.63 15.68 -5.93
N GLN A 136 -3.46 16.05 -4.96
CA GLN A 136 -3.40 15.57 -3.59
C GLN A 136 -4.70 14.88 -3.22
N TYR A 137 -4.61 13.69 -2.62
CA TYR A 137 -5.77 12.85 -2.37
C TYR A 137 -5.72 12.19 -0.99
N GLU A 138 -6.87 11.89 -0.40
CA GLU A 138 -6.96 10.99 0.74
C GLU A 138 -7.63 9.69 0.34
N ILE A 139 -7.03 8.56 0.71
CA ILE A 139 -7.65 7.25 0.61
C ILE A 139 -8.03 6.83 2.03
N ARG A 140 -9.32 6.94 2.35
CA ARG A 140 -9.83 6.65 3.69
C ARG A 140 -10.43 5.25 3.71
N TYR A 141 -9.87 4.38 4.54
CA TYR A 141 -10.43 3.09 4.88
C TYR A 141 -11.15 3.18 6.22
N THR A 142 -12.44 2.83 6.22
CA THR A 142 -13.28 2.80 7.42
C THR A 142 -13.81 1.39 7.62
N ARG A 143 -13.89 0.96 8.87
CA ARG A 143 -14.45 -0.34 9.26
C ARG A 143 -15.22 -0.18 10.56
N ASN A 144 -16.31 -0.93 10.72
CA ASN A 144 -16.98 -1.04 12.01
C ASN A 144 -16.16 -1.89 13.00
N GLU A 145 -16.54 -1.85 14.28
CA GLU A 145 -15.82 -2.51 15.37
C GLU A 145 -15.79 -4.05 15.21
N SER A 146 -16.91 -4.64 14.78
CA SER A 146 -17.04 -6.08 14.55
C SER A 146 -16.37 -6.57 13.26
N ALA A 147 -15.79 -5.67 12.46
CA ALA A 147 -15.24 -5.94 11.15
C ALA A 147 -16.22 -6.51 10.10
N SER A 148 -17.53 -6.55 10.37
CA SER A 148 -18.50 -7.09 9.42
C SER A 148 -18.72 -6.18 8.19
N GLN A 149 -18.33 -4.90 8.28
CA GLN A 149 -18.44 -3.95 7.18
C GLN A 149 -17.21 -3.06 7.12
N CYS A 150 -16.69 -2.87 5.91
CA CYS A 150 -15.68 -1.88 5.61
C CYS A 150 -15.92 -1.22 4.26
N SER A 151 -15.33 -0.04 4.09
CA SER A 151 -15.33 0.69 2.85
C SER A 151 -14.00 1.42 2.68
N ALA A 152 -13.66 1.68 1.43
CA ALA A 152 -12.60 2.60 1.07
C ALA A 152 -13.21 3.70 0.20
N ARG A 153 -12.68 4.93 0.31
CA ARG A 153 -13.04 6.07 -0.55
C ARG A 153 -11.82 6.91 -0.85
N VAL A 154 -11.87 7.58 -1.98
CA VAL A 154 -10.89 8.55 -2.46
C VAL A 154 -11.51 9.94 -2.41
N LEU A 155 -10.82 10.85 -1.74
CA LEU A 155 -11.18 12.26 -1.65
C LEU A 155 -10.05 13.06 -2.27
N ARG A 156 -10.37 14.16 -2.94
CA ARG A 156 -9.38 15.10 -3.43
C ARG A 156 -9.22 16.22 -2.41
N LEU A 157 -7.97 16.54 -2.10
CA LEU A 157 -7.58 17.68 -1.29
C LEU A 157 -7.36 18.88 -2.20
N GLN A 158 -8.07 19.96 -1.91
CA GLN A 158 -7.90 21.25 -2.56
C GLN A 158 -7.27 22.21 -1.55
N PRO A 159 -5.96 22.49 -1.66
CA PRO A 159 -5.26 23.36 -0.71
C PRO A 159 -5.93 24.72 -0.59
N GLN A 160 -6.01 25.24 0.63
CA GLN A 160 -6.55 26.56 0.93
C GLN A 160 -5.43 27.51 1.38
N PRO A 161 -5.59 28.84 1.21
CA PRO A 161 -4.56 29.82 1.56
C PRO A 161 -4.17 29.84 3.05
N ASP A 162 -5.06 29.37 3.92
CA ASP A 162 -4.85 29.27 5.37
C ASP A 162 -4.02 28.03 5.79
N GLY A 163 -3.55 27.24 4.83
CA GLY A 163 -2.83 25.98 5.06
C GLY A 163 -3.76 24.77 5.25
N GLY A 164 -5.08 24.98 5.23
CA GLY A 164 -6.09 23.93 5.23
C GLY A 164 -6.25 23.25 3.87
N ALA A 165 -7.26 22.39 3.78
CA ALA A 165 -7.68 21.81 2.53
C ALA A 165 -9.20 21.62 2.52
N ALA A 166 -9.85 22.05 1.44
CA ALA A 166 -11.20 21.58 1.14
C ALA A 166 -11.12 20.12 0.69
N VAL A 167 -11.98 19.29 1.28
CA VAL A 167 -12.05 17.86 0.97
C VAL A 167 -13.27 17.62 0.09
N VAL A 168 -13.04 17.23 -1.15
CA VAL A 168 -14.10 16.96 -2.12
C VAL A 168 -14.07 15.51 -2.57
N GLN A 169 -15.21 14.98 -3.01
CA GLN A 169 -15.26 13.64 -3.57
C GLN A 169 -14.42 13.57 -4.86
N GLU A 170 -13.61 12.52 -5.03
CA GLU A 170 -12.88 12.31 -6.28
C GLU A 170 -13.86 11.76 -7.35
N PRO A 171 -14.19 12.52 -8.41
CA PRO A 171 -15.24 12.15 -9.35
C PRO A 171 -14.92 10.90 -10.17
N SER A 172 -13.63 10.59 -10.38
CA SER A 172 -13.23 9.37 -11.09
C SER A 172 -13.28 8.10 -10.24
N GLN A 173 -13.64 8.22 -8.95
CA GLN A 173 -13.66 7.11 -8.00
C GLN A 173 -14.64 6.02 -8.43
N GLN A 174 -14.16 4.77 -8.43
CA GLN A 174 -14.99 3.58 -8.54
C GLN A 174 -14.64 2.61 -7.40
N GLY A 175 -15.65 1.98 -6.80
CA GLY A 175 -15.45 0.95 -5.78
C GLY A 175 -15.34 -0.43 -6.41
N PHE A 176 -14.56 -1.32 -5.80
CA PHE A 176 -14.52 -2.73 -6.17
C PHE A 176 -14.31 -3.64 -4.96
N ARG A 177 -14.56 -4.94 -5.14
CA ARG A 177 -14.36 -5.94 -4.09
C ARG A 177 -12.88 -6.33 -4.03
N ALA A 178 -12.26 -6.22 -2.86
CA ALA A 178 -10.82 -6.52 -2.68
C ALA A 178 -10.56 -7.75 -1.79
N LEU A 179 -11.59 -8.53 -1.46
CA LEU A 179 -11.48 -9.66 -0.53
C LEU A 179 -10.70 -10.84 -1.11
N ARG A 180 -10.70 -10.97 -2.44
CA ARG A 180 -10.00 -12.01 -3.17
C ARG A 180 -9.30 -11.41 -4.37
N LYS A 181 -8.21 -12.05 -4.79
CA LYS A 181 -7.40 -11.55 -5.92
C LYS A 181 -8.18 -11.59 -7.23
N GLU A 182 -9.10 -12.53 -7.36
CA GLU A 182 -9.96 -12.72 -8.52
C GLU A 182 -10.97 -11.57 -8.69
N TYR A 183 -11.45 -10.99 -7.58
CA TYR A 183 -12.37 -9.85 -7.61
C TYR A 183 -11.74 -8.56 -8.14
N VAL A 184 -10.40 -8.48 -8.16
CA VAL A 184 -9.68 -7.38 -8.82
C VAL A 184 -9.85 -7.48 -10.34
N CYS A 185 -9.90 -8.69 -10.89
CA CYS A 185 -10.05 -8.92 -12.33
C CYS A 185 -11.49 -8.71 -12.82
N GLU A 186 -12.48 -8.89 -11.95
CA GLU A 186 -13.90 -8.59 -12.24
C GLU A 186 -14.20 -7.08 -12.27
N ALA A 187 -13.28 -6.24 -11.80
CA ALA A 187 -13.44 -4.78 -11.71
C ALA A 187 -12.96 -4.01 -12.95
N LEU A 188 -12.66 -4.73 -14.04
CA LEU A 188 -12.23 -4.21 -15.35
C LEU A 188 -13.40 -3.88 -16.27
#